data_AF-A0A842L6T9-F1
#
_entry.id   AF-A0A842L6T9-F1
#
_cell.length_a   1.000
_cell.length_b   1.000
_cell.length_c   1.000
_cell.angle_alpha   90.00
_cell.angle_beta   90.00
_cell.angle_gamma   90.00
#
_symmetry.space_group_name_H-M   'P 1'
#
loop_
_entity.id
_entity.type
_entity.pdbx_description
1 polymer ?
#
loop_
_entity_poly.entity_id
_entity_poly.type
_entity_poly.pdbx_seq_one_letter_code
_entity_poly.pdbx_strand_id
1 'polypeptide(L)'
;MIIFVGRSNVGKSTLIFRLTGKYVKRGKRPGITRKPIEIGWRGKTIVDMPGFGFMSGVPKYIQEKIKTEIVQFIENNADKIETAVLVIDGKSALEIIERWEKRGEIPIDVEFFQFLQELEIPIIVAVNKMDKIKNLNLTINRLIEKFGLLGTWEDYKDIFVPISAKFGTNIQELRKLIEKNIKKSQELHE
;
A
#
# COMPACT_ATOMS: atom_id res chain seq x y z
N MET A 1 4.75 14.33 2.95
CA MET A 1 4.22 13.69 1.72
C MET A 1 3.54 12.37 2.08
N ILE A 2 2.61 11.89 1.26
CA ILE A 2 1.92 10.62 1.45
C ILE A 2 2.29 9.67 0.31
N ILE A 3 2.90 8.53 0.61
CA ILE A 3 3.25 7.56 -0.43
C ILE A 3 2.17 6.49 -0.56
N PHE A 4 1.88 6.08 -1.79
CA PHE A 4 1.05 4.91 -2.07
C PHE A 4 1.91 3.85 -2.72
N VAL A 5 1.97 2.68 -2.09
CA VAL A 5 2.78 1.53 -2.50
C VAL A 5 1.92 0.28 -2.58
N GLY A 6 2.38 -0.73 -3.30
CA GLY A 6 1.68 -2.01 -3.42
C GLY A 6 1.97 -2.69 -4.74
N ARG A 7 1.63 -3.98 -4.83
CA ARG A 7 1.89 -4.77 -6.03
C ARG A 7 1.12 -4.27 -7.25
N SER A 8 1.58 -4.66 -8.44
CA SER A 8 0.81 -4.37 -9.66
C SER A 8 -0.60 -4.99 -9.58
N ASN A 9 -1.60 -4.27 -10.08
CA ASN A 9 -3.02 -4.68 -10.14
C ASN A 9 -3.77 -4.89 -8.80
N VAL A 10 -3.23 -4.41 -7.67
CA VAL A 10 -3.95 -4.39 -6.37
C VAL A 10 -5.07 -3.34 -6.31
N GLY A 11 -5.06 -2.37 -7.22
CA GLY A 11 -6.08 -1.30 -7.31
C GLY A 11 -5.64 0.06 -6.75
N LYS A 12 -4.35 0.26 -6.51
CA LYS A 12 -3.74 1.51 -6.03
C LYS A 12 -4.17 2.76 -6.81
N SER A 13 -4.06 2.76 -8.15
CA SER A 13 -4.46 3.95 -8.94
C SER A 13 -5.97 4.21 -8.90
N THR A 14 -6.80 3.17 -8.75
CA THR A 14 -8.25 3.34 -8.55
C THR A 14 -8.52 3.97 -7.17
N LEU A 15 -7.79 3.54 -6.14
CA LEU A 15 -7.88 4.10 -4.80
C LEU A 15 -7.49 5.59 -4.79
N ILE A 16 -6.37 5.93 -5.41
CA ILE A 16 -5.90 7.32 -5.52
C ILE A 16 -6.95 8.18 -6.25
N PHE A 17 -7.53 7.69 -7.34
CA PHE A 17 -8.62 8.39 -8.01
C PHE A 17 -9.83 8.61 -7.08
N ARG A 18 -10.23 7.62 -6.28
CA ARG A 18 -11.33 7.77 -5.32
C ARG A 18 -11.03 8.81 -4.24
N LEU A 19 -9.79 8.91 -3.79
CA LEU A 19 -9.39 9.88 -2.76
C LEU A 19 -9.24 11.30 -3.30
N THR A 20 -8.74 11.44 -4.53
CA THR A 20 -8.29 12.73 -5.09
C THR A 20 -9.19 13.30 -6.17
N GLY A 21 -10.02 12.48 -6.82
CA GLY A 21 -10.73 12.82 -8.05
C GLY A 21 -9.82 12.97 -9.28
N LYS A 22 -8.50 12.74 -9.14
CA LYS A 22 -7.51 12.94 -10.20
C LYS A 22 -7.10 11.61 -10.82
N TYR A 23 -7.11 11.56 -12.15
CA TYR A 23 -6.58 10.40 -12.87
C TYR A 23 -5.06 10.42 -12.86
N VAL A 24 -4.47 9.37 -12.33
CA VAL A 24 -3.05 9.09 -12.55
C VAL A 24 -2.92 8.50 -13.96
N LYS A 25 -2.15 9.15 -14.84
CA LYS A 25 -1.91 8.65 -16.21
C LYS A 25 -1.34 7.23 -16.12
N ARG A 26 -2.17 6.23 -16.43
CA ARG A 26 -1.72 4.85 -16.64
C ARG A 26 -0.74 4.89 -17.80
N GLY A 27 0.44 4.26 -17.66
CA GLY A 27 1.39 4.16 -18.77
C GLY A 27 0.74 3.60 -20.04
N LYS A 28 1.40 3.78 -21.21
CA LYS A 28 0.91 3.32 -22.53
C LYS A 28 0.49 1.82 -22.56
N ARG A 29 0.98 1.00 -21.62
CA ARG A 29 0.51 -0.37 -21.33
C ARG A 29 -0.16 -0.39 -19.95
N PRO A 30 -1.35 -0.99 -19.81
CA PRO A 30 -1.97 -1.22 -18.50
C PRO A 30 -0.98 -1.92 -17.56
N GLY A 31 -0.75 -1.35 -16.36
CA GLY A 31 0.01 -2.02 -15.30
C GLY A 31 1.49 -1.63 -15.15
N ILE A 32 2.00 -0.62 -15.87
CA ILE A 32 3.40 -0.19 -15.75
C ILE A 32 3.50 1.32 -15.53
N THR A 33 3.41 1.75 -14.26
CA THR A 33 3.94 3.05 -13.81
C THR A 33 5.43 2.84 -13.56
N ARG A 34 6.33 3.54 -14.28
CA ARG A 34 7.80 3.34 -14.18
C ARG A 34 8.51 4.37 -13.32
N LYS A 35 7.84 5.45 -12.92
CA LYS A 35 8.38 6.50 -12.07
C LYS A 35 7.31 6.91 -11.06
N PRO A 36 7.70 7.39 -9.87
CA PRO A 36 6.76 8.01 -8.94
C PRO A 36 5.97 9.13 -9.62
N ILE A 37 4.66 9.21 -9.36
CA ILE A 37 3.79 10.26 -9.88
C ILE A 37 3.24 11.07 -8.71
N GLU A 38 3.51 12.37 -8.73
CA GLU A 38 3.06 13.28 -7.68
C GLU A 38 1.71 13.91 -8.01
N ILE A 39 0.85 14.00 -6.99
CA ILE A 39 -0.51 14.50 -7.10
C ILE A 39 -0.81 15.36 -5.88
N GLY A 40 -1.09 16.64 -6.11
CA GLY A 40 -1.56 17.53 -5.04
C GLY A 40 -2.91 17.08 -4.50
N TRP A 41 -3.02 16.94 -3.17
CA TRP A 41 -4.22 16.55 -2.45
C TRP A 41 -4.28 17.27 -1.10
N ARG A 42 -5.24 18.18 -0.92
CA ARG A 42 -5.52 18.86 0.37
C ARG A 42 -4.31 19.54 1.01
N GLY A 43 -3.53 20.27 0.21
CA GLY A 43 -2.32 20.96 0.70
C GLY A 43 -1.12 20.05 0.93
N LYS A 44 -1.22 18.76 0.60
CA LYS A 44 -0.15 17.77 0.66
C LYS A 44 0.10 17.16 -0.72
N THR A 45 1.18 16.40 -0.85
CA THR A 45 1.52 15.65 -2.06
C THR A 45 1.31 14.16 -1.81
N ILE A 46 0.46 13.53 -2.64
CA ILE A 46 0.39 12.09 -2.79
C ILE A 46 1.41 11.66 -3.84
N VAL A 47 2.20 10.63 -3.54
CA VAL A 47 3.15 10.02 -4.44
C VAL A 47 2.69 8.61 -4.79
N ASP A 48 2.22 8.41 -6.02
CA ASP A 48 1.86 7.09 -6.56
C ASP A 48 3.13 6.35 -7.00
N MET A 49 3.61 5.40 -6.19
CA MET A 49 4.78 4.60 -6.55
C MET A 49 4.47 3.63 -7.69
N PRO A 50 5.45 3.28 -8.54
CA PRO A 50 5.37 2.10 -9.37
C PRO A 50 4.83 0.88 -8.59
N GLY A 51 3.99 0.07 -9.23
CA GLY A 51 3.66 -1.22 -8.63
C GLY A 51 4.91 -2.08 -8.53
N PHE A 52 4.96 -3.03 -7.60
CA PHE A 52 6.05 -4.02 -7.52
C PHE A 52 5.54 -5.46 -7.73
N GLY A 53 6.48 -6.40 -7.76
CA GLY A 53 6.23 -7.81 -8.04
C GLY A 53 5.93 -8.09 -9.52
N PHE A 54 5.40 -9.27 -9.79
CA PHE A 54 5.21 -9.77 -11.16
C PHE A 54 4.39 -8.80 -12.02
N MET A 55 5.01 -8.34 -13.11
CA MET A 55 4.35 -7.56 -14.17
C MET A 55 4.43 -8.31 -15.48
N SER A 56 3.27 -8.68 -16.01
CA SER A 56 3.18 -9.35 -17.32
C SER A 56 3.83 -8.49 -18.41
N GLY A 57 4.72 -9.10 -19.20
CA GLY A 57 5.44 -8.42 -20.29
C GLY A 57 6.57 -7.49 -19.85
N VAL A 58 6.98 -7.53 -18.58
CA VAL A 58 8.15 -6.80 -18.07
C VAL A 58 9.23 -7.80 -17.62
N PRO A 59 10.46 -7.74 -18.17
CA PRO A 59 11.57 -8.60 -17.74
C PRO A 59 11.87 -8.51 -16.23
N LYS A 60 12.33 -9.61 -15.62
CA LYS A 60 12.62 -9.70 -14.18
C LYS A 60 13.63 -8.64 -13.71
N TYR A 61 14.72 -8.43 -14.46
CA TYR A 61 15.73 -7.41 -14.12
C TYR A 61 15.15 -5.98 -14.07
N ILE A 62 14.13 -5.68 -14.89
CA ILE A 62 13.44 -4.38 -14.84
C ILE A 62 12.54 -4.31 -13.61
N GLN A 63 11.87 -5.40 -13.24
CA GLN A 63 11.05 -5.44 -12.01
C GLN A 63 11.92 -5.26 -10.77
N GLU A 64 13.10 -5.88 -10.72
CA GLU A 64 14.09 -5.70 -9.65
C GLU A 64 14.60 -4.27 -9.60
N LYS A 65 14.96 -3.68 -10.76
CA LYS A 65 15.35 -2.27 -10.83
C LYS A 65 14.26 -1.33 -10.30
N ILE A 66 13.00 -1.56 -10.66
CA ILE A 66 11.86 -0.78 -10.14
C ILE A 66 11.77 -0.94 -8.61
N LYS A 67 11.91 -2.15 -8.07
CA LYS A 67 11.93 -2.38 -6.61
C LYS A 67 13.04 -1.56 -5.95
N THR A 68 14.26 -1.61 -6.48
CA THR A 68 15.40 -0.82 -5.98
C THR A 68 15.12 0.69 -6.03
N GLU A 69 14.59 1.21 -7.13
CA GLU A 69 14.25 2.63 -7.27
C GLU A 69 13.18 3.07 -6.26
N ILE A 70 12.20 2.21 -5.97
CA ILE A 70 11.19 2.50 -4.94
C ILE A 70 11.84 2.56 -3.55
N VAL A 71 12.66 1.56 -3.19
CA VAL A 71 13.33 1.51 -1.88
C VAL A 71 14.19 2.74 -1.68
N GLN A 72 15.06 3.06 -2.65
CA GLN A 72 15.92 4.24 -2.61
C GLN A 72 15.12 5.53 -2.52
N PHE A 73 13.99 5.64 -3.22
CA PHE A 73 13.12 6.82 -3.08
C PHE A 73 12.63 6.98 -1.64
N ILE A 74 12.16 5.89 -1.03
CA ILE A 74 11.57 5.93 0.30
C ILE A 74 12.65 6.24 1.34
N GLU A 75 13.81 5.59 1.28
CA GLU A 75 14.94 5.86 2.17
C GLU A 75 15.39 7.33 2.11
N ASN A 76 15.58 7.86 0.90
CA ASN A 76 16.04 9.24 0.69
C ASN A 76 15.02 10.31 1.11
N ASN A 77 13.77 9.92 1.38
CA ASN A 77 12.69 10.84 1.73
C ASN A 77 11.96 10.43 3.03
N ALA A 78 12.50 9.49 3.80
CA ALA A 78 11.83 8.91 4.97
C ALA A 78 11.36 10.00 5.95
N ASP A 79 12.21 10.99 6.21
CA ASP A 79 11.97 12.18 7.03
C ASP A 79 10.78 13.04 6.55
N LYS A 80 10.46 13.00 5.26
CA LYS A 80 9.39 13.78 4.63
C LYS A 80 8.11 12.97 4.44
N ILE A 81 8.12 11.67 4.70
CA ILE A 81 6.96 10.79 4.50
C ILE A 81 6.12 10.77 5.78
N GLU A 82 5.02 11.51 5.77
CA GLU A 82 4.09 11.62 6.91
C GLU A 82 3.23 10.36 7.05
N THR A 83 3.01 9.63 5.95
CA THR A 83 2.31 8.35 5.97
C THR A 83 2.54 7.55 4.70
N ALA A 84 2.60 6.22 4.85
CA ALA A 84 2.60 5.25 3.75
C ALA A 84 1.28 4.48 3.71
N VAL A 85 0.66 4.42 2.53
CA VAL A 85 -0.51 3.58 2.27
C VAL A 85 -0.08 2.37 1.45
N LEU A 86 0.04 1.21 2.12
CA LEU A 86 0.31 -0.07 1.48
C LEU A 86 -1.01 -0.69 1.00
N VAL A 87 -1.19 -0.73 -0.31
CA VAL A 87 -2.41 -1.28 -0.93
C VAL A 87 -2.19 -2.75 -1.26
N ILE A 88 -3.01 -3.62 -0.67
CA ILE A 88 -2.99 -5.06 -0.95
C ILE A 88 -4.34 -5.52 -1.51
N ASP A 89 -4.34 -6.56 -2.34
CA ASP A 89 -5.57 -7.25 -2.75
C ASP A 89 -5.93 -8.28 -1.68
N GLY A 90 -6.87 -7.95 -0.80
CA GLY A 90 -7.22 -8.81 0.34
C GLY A 90 -7.75 -10.19 -0.07
N LYS A 91 -8.26 -10.35 -1.29
CA LYS A 91 -8.69 -11.67 -1.80
C LYS A 91 -7.48 -12.57 -2.10
N SER A 92 -6.46 -12.03 -2.76
CA SER A 92 -5.34 -12.83 -3.27
C SER A 92 -4.08 -12.75 -2.42
N ALA A 93 -3.96 -11.76 -1.54
CA ALA A 93 -2.74 -11.51 -0.77
C ALA A 93 -2.34 -12.74 0.07
N LEU A 94 -3.28 -13.32 0.82
CA LEU A 94 -3.02 -14.51 1.64
C LEU A 94 -2.51 -15.69 0.81
N GLU A 95 -3.20 -16.02 -0.29
CA GLU A 95 -2.79 -17.13 -1.15
C GLU A 95 -1.39 -16.89 -1.74
N ILE A 96 -1.08 -15.65 -2.10
CA ILE A 96 0.23 -15.33 -2.66
C ILE A 96 1.30 -15.42 -1.57
N ILE A 97 1.05 -14.89 -0.39
CA ILE A 97 1.95 -14.99 0.76
C ILE A 97 2.27 -16.46 1.07
N GLU A 98 1.24 -17.30 1.22
CA GLU A 98 1.42 -18.73 1.50
C GLU A 98 2.21 -19.46 0.42
N ARG A 99 2.05 -19.08 -0.85
CA ARG A 99 2.81 -19.66 -1.97
C ARG A 99 4.29 -19.29 -1.93
N TRP A 100 4.63 -18.08 -1.50
CA TRP A 100 6.02 -17.63 -1.35
C TRP A 100 6.68 -18.31 -0.16
N GLU A 101 6.00 -18.37 0.98
CA GLU A 101 6.48 -19.07 2.18
C GLU A 101 6.75 -20.56 1.91
N LYS A 102 5.87 -21.24 1.17
CA LYS A 102 6.08 -22.64 0.75
C LYS A 102 7.33 -22.85 -0.11
N ARG A 103 7.83 -21.79 -0.75
CA ARG A 103 9.09 -21.81 -1.53
C ARG A 103 10.30 -21.38 -0.71
N GLY A 104 10.11 -21.05 0.57
CA GLY A 104 11.15 -20.47 1.42
C GLY A 104 11.49 -19.02 1.05
N GLU A 105 10.59 -18.30 0.37
CA GLU A 105 10.79 -16.91 -0.05
C GLU A 105 9.96 -15.96 0.83
N ILE A 106 10.50 -14.78 1.12
CA ILE A 106 9.77 -13.74 1.85
C ILE A 106 8.78 -13.05 0.90
N PRO A 107 7.47 -13.05 1.17
CA PRO A 107 6.49 -12.35 0.33
C PRO A 107 6.77 -10.85 0.27
N ILE A 108 6.73 -10.27 -0.93
CA ILE A 108 7.06 -8.85 -1.13
C ILE A 108 6.14 -7.92 -0.31
N ASP A 109 4.86 -8.24 -0.15
CA ASP A 109 3.94 -7.41 0.65
C ASP A 109 4.37 -7.34 2.13
N VAL A 110 4.92 -8.44 2.67
CA VAL A 110 5.41 -8.56 4.05
C VAL A 110 6.75 -7.85 4.20
N GLU A 111 7.69 -8.12 3.28
CA GLU A 111 9.00 -7.46 3.23
C GLU A 111 8.86 -5.94 3.17
N PHE A 112 7.94 -5.44 2.34
CA PHE A 112 7.73 -4.01 2.19
C PHE A 112 7.07 -3.36 3.41
N PHE A 113 6.19 -4.10 4.11
CA PHE A 113 5.62 -3.64 5.37
C PHE A 113 6.69 -3.52 6.45
N GLN A 114 7.52 -4.54 6.62
CA GLN A 114 8.63 -4.54 7.58
C GLN A 114 9.63 -3.42 7.29
N PHE A 115 10.01 -3.23 6.03
CA PHE A 115 10.86 -2.12 5.60
C PHE A 115 10.31 -0.75 6.00
N LEU A 116 9.00 -0.51 5.81
CA LEU A 116 8.37 0.74 6.23
C LEU A 116 8.35 0.90 7.76
N GLN A 117 8.23 -0.21 8.51
CA GLN A 117 8.31 -0.17 9.97
C GLN A 117 9.72 0.15 10.47
N GLU A 118 10.75 -0.41 9.82
CA GLU A 118 12.17 -0.14 10.13
C GLU A 118 12.52 1.35 9.92
N LEU A 119 11.88 2.00 8.95
CA LEU A 119 12.01 3.44 8.72
C LEU A 119 11.11 4.30 9.63
N GLU A 120 10.38 3.69 10.56
CA GLU A 120 9.43 4.35 11.46
C GLU A 120 8.35 5.17 10.74
N ILE A 121 8.07 4.86 9.48
CA ILE A 121 7.08 5.57 8.68
C ILE A 121 5.68 5.10 9.12
N PRO A 122 4.74 6.00 9.49
CA PRO A 122 3.38 5.60 9.82
C PRO A 122 2.70 4.87 8.65
N ILE A 123 2.23 3.64 8.87
CA ILE A 123 1.70 2.76 7.81
C ILE A 123 0.20 2.57 7.97
N ILE A 124 -0.51 2.65 6.85
CA ILE A 124 -1.88 2.15 6.72
C ILE A 124 -1.91 1.08 5.63
N VAL A 125 -2.35 -0.13 5.98
CA VAL A 125 -2.59 -1.23 5.05
C VAL A 125 -4.02 -1.15 4.53
N ALA A 126 -4.19 -0.65 3.31
CA ALA A 126 -5.46 -0.62 2.61
C ALA A 126 -5.76 -2.01 2.01
N VAL A 127 -6.56 -2.81 2.71
CA VAL A 127 -6.98 -4.16 2.30
C VAL A 127 -8.09 -4.02 1.24
N ASN A 128 -7.68 -3.85 -0.01
CA ASN A 128 -8.57 -3.55 -1.12
C ASN A 128 -9.28 -4.80 -1.66
N LYS A 129 -10.34 -4.57 -2.44
CA LYS A 129 -11.24 -5.59 -3.01
C LYS A 129 -11.97 -6.39 -1.93
N MET A 130 -12.32 -5.72 -0.82
CA MET A 130 -13.09 -6.33 0.27
C MET A 130 -14.42 -6.93 -0.21
N ASP A 131 -14.99 -6.41 -1.29
CA ASP A 131 -16.19 -6.93 -1.96
C ASP A 131 -16.04 -8.38 -2.45
N LYS A 132 -14.82 -8.90 -2.54
CA LYS A 132 -14.52 -10.27 -2.96
C LYS A 132 -14.08 -11.19 -1.82
N ILE A 133 -14.08 -10.69 -0.59
CA ILE A 133 -13.65 -11.43 0.59
C ILE A 133 -14.89 -12.02 1.28
N LYS A 134 -14.94 -13.35 1.42
CA LYS A 134 -16.09 -14.04 2.04
C LYS A 134 -16.16 -13.82 3.55
N ASN A 135 -15.02 -13.96 4.24
CA ASN A 135 -14.92 -13.76 5.68
C ASN A 135 -13.85 -12.70 5.96
N LEU A 136 -14.31 -11.46 6.16
CA LEU A 136 -13.43 -10.30 6.27
C LEU A 136 -12.56 -10.35 7.52
N ASN A 137 -13.17 -10.60 8.69
CA ASN A 137 -12.45 -10.68 9.97
C ASN A 137 -11.36 -11.74 9.94
N LEU A 138 -11.70 -12.96 9.49
CA LEU A 138 -10.72 -14.05 9.38
C LEU A 138 -9.59 -13.68 8.41
N THR A 139 -9.91 -13.07 7.28
CA THR A 139 -8.90 -12.69 6.27
C THR A 139 -7.94 -11.65 6.83
N ILE A 140 -8.45 -10.62 7.52
CA ILE A 140 -7.61 -9.58 8.10
C ILE A 140 -6.78 -10.12 9.26
N ASN A 141 -7.35 -10.94 10.16
CA ASN A 141 -6.58 -11.57 11.24
C ASN A 141 -5.41 -12.40 10.70
N ARG A 142 -5.64 -13.18 9.63
CA ARG A 142 -4.57 -13.95 8.98
C ARG A 142 -3.55 -13.04 8.30
N LEU A 143 -3.96 -11.92 7.72
CA LEU A 143 -3.02 -10.95 7.16
C LEU A 143 -2.15 -10.32 8.26
N ILE A 144 -2.72 -9.95 9.39
CA ILE A 144 -2.00 -9.43 10.56
C ILE A 144 -0.93 -10.42 11.02
N GLU A 145 -1.31 -11.69 11.20
CA GLU A 145 -0.37 -12.78 11.54
C GLU A 145 0.76 -12.89 10.50
N LYS A 146 0.42 -12.89 9.21
CA LYS A 146 1.40 -12.98 8.12
C LYS A 146 2.34 -11.78 8.02
N PHE A 147 1.91 -10.63 8.53
CA PHE A 147 2.74 -9.43 8.60
C PHE A 147 3.61 -9.40 9.87
N GLY A 148 3.59 -10.48 10.68
CA GLY A 148 4.42 -10.63 11.87
C GLY A 148 3.84 -9.94 13.11
N LEU A 149 2.56 -9.57 13.09
CA LEU A 149 1.89 -8.88 14.19
C LEU A 149 1.10 -9.87 15.05
N LEU A 150 1.01 -9.58 16.35
CA LEU A 150 0.26 -10.39 17.31
C LEU A 150 -1.03 -9.68 17.70
N GLY A 151 -2.18 -10.30 17.44
CA GLY A 151 -3.48 -9.77 17.82
C GLY A 151 -4.55 -10.02 16.76
N THR A 152 -5.65 -9.29 16.89
CA THR A 152 -6.81 -9.36 16.00
C THR A 152 -6.98 -8.07 15.23
N TRP A 153 -7.89 -8.07 14.26
CA TRP A 153 -8.23 -6.84 13.55
C TRP A 153 -8.69 -5.72 14.48
N GLU A 154 -9.32 -6.03 15.62
CA GLU A 154 -9.73 -5.01 16.60
C GLU A 154 -8.54 -4.17 17.09
N ASP A 155 -7.42 -4.83 17.38
CA ASP A 155 -6.19 -4.21 17.87
C ASP A 155 -5.51 -3.33 16.81
N TYR A 156 -5.81 -3.59 15.54
CA TYR A 156 -5.13 -2.99 14.39
C TYR A 156 -6.09 -2.28 13.41
N LYS A 157 -7.27 -1.82 13.86
CA LYS A 157 -8.25 -1.10 13.01
C LYS A 157 -7.70 0.18 12.37
N ASP A 158 -6.76 0.84 13.05
CA ASP A 158 -6.11 2.05 12.56
C ASP A 158 -4.98 1.77 11.55
N ILE A 159 -4.56 0.50 11.41
CA ILE A 159 -3.53 0.05 10.47
C ILE A 159 -4.16 -0.71 9.30
N PHE A 160 -4.97 -1.74 9.56
CA PHE A 160 -5.58 -2.57 8.51
C PHE A 160 -7.01 -2.08 8.21
N VAL A 161 -7.16 -1.43 7.06
CA VAL A 161 -8.40 -0.80 6.65
C VAL A 161 -8.96 -1.54 5.42
N PRO A 162 -10.00 -2.38 5.58
CA PRO A 162 -10.64 -3.00 4.44
C PRO A 162 -11.44 -1.98 3.65
N ILE A 163 -11.20 -1.96 2.34
CA ILE A 163 -11.84 -1.03 1.42
C ILE A 163 -12.27 -1.72 0.13
N SER A 164 -13.21 -1.09 -0.59
CA SER A 164 -13.39 -1.36 -2.01
C SER A 164 -13.18 -0.07 -2.80
N ALA A 165 -12.00 0.09 -3.40
CA ALA A 165 -11.74 1.20 -4.31
C ALA A 165 -12.70 1.22 -5.51
N LYS A 166 -13.21 0.05 -5.92
CA LYS A 166 -14.20 -0.06 -7.00
C LYS A 166 -15.52 0.58 -6.59
N PHE A 167 -16.05 0.22 -5.42
CA PHE A 167 -17.38 0.63 -4.97
C PHE A 167 -17.39 1.88 -4.07
N GLY A 168 -16.23 2.35 -3.62
CA GLY A 168 -16.13 3.50 -2.71
C GLY A 168 -16.34 3.13 -1.23
N THR A 169 -16.50 1.84 -0.91
CA THR A 169 -16.67 1.36 0.46
C THR A 169 -15.43 1.65 1.30
N ASN A 170 -15.64 2.19 2.51
CA ASN A 170 -14.64 2.51 3.52
C ASN A 170 -13.54 3.52 3.12
N ILE A 171 -13.75 4.28 2.04
CA ILE A 171 -12.77 5.27 1.57
C ILE A 171 -12.68 6.47 2.53
N GLN A 172 -13.79 6.82 3.18
CA GLN A 172 -13.82 7.94 4.12
C GLN A 172 -13.07 7.60 5.41
N GLU A 173 -13.15 6.36 5.87
CA GLU A 173 -12.44 5.79 7.02
C GLU A 173 -10.93 5.81 6.76
N LEU A 174 -10.49 5.28 5.61
CA LEU A 174 -9.09 5.37 5.18
C LEU A 174 -8.60 6.82 5.16
N ARG A 175 -9.40 7.73 4.60
CA ARG A 175 -9.05 9.16 4.53
C ARG A 175 -8.90 9.78 5.92
N LYS A 176 -9.80 9.48 6.86
CA LYS A 176 -9.70 9.97 8.24
C LYS A 176 -8.40 9.51 8.91
N LEU A 177 -7.97 8.28 8.66
CA LEU A 177 -6.72 7.75 9.20
C LEU A 177 -5.49 8.42 8.57
N ILE A 178 -5.50 8.64 7.25
CA ILE A 178 -4.44 9.42 6.59
C ILE A 178 -4.36 10.83 7.19
N GLU A 179 -5.50 11.52 7.34
CA GLU A 179 -5.54 12.87 7.94
C GLU A 179 -5.10 12.85 9.42
N LYS A 180 -5.40 11.79 10.18
CA LYS A 180 -4.94 11.60 11.56
C LYS A 180 -3.41 11.48 11.64
N ASN A 181 -2.80 10.69 10.77
CA ASN A 181 -1.34 10.51 10.75
C ASN A 181 -0.61 11.80 10.36
N ILE A 182 -1.16 12.56 9.39
CA ILE A 182 -0.63 13.87 9.01
C ILE A 182 -0.60 14.84 10.20
N LYS A 183 -1.71 14.93 10.95
CA LYS A 183 -1.79 15.82 12.12
C LYS A 183 -0.77 15.47 13.18
N LYS A 184 -0.63 14.18 13.52
CA LYS A 184 0.37 13.71 14.49
C LYS A 184 1.80 14.06 14.06
N SER A 185 2.10 13.92 12.77
CA SER A 185 3.42 14.28 12.23
C SER A 185 3.70 15.78 12.36
N GLN A 186 2.68 16.64 12.20
CA GLN A 186 2.83 18.09 12.39
C GLN A 186 3.09 18.45 13.85
N GLU A 187 2.36 17.84 14.79
CA GLU A 187 2.53 18.06 16.24
C GLU A 187 3.92 17.64 16.77
N LEU A 188 4.59 16.68 16.10
CA LEU A 188 5.95 16.24 16.45
C LEU A 188 7.05 17.19 15.96
N HIS A 189 6.73 18.10 15.04
CA HIS A 189 7.67 19.02 14.41
C HIS A 189 7.42 20.50 14.75
N GLU A 190 6.43 20.78 15.61
CA GLU A 190 6.21 22.07 16.28
C GLU A 190 6.92 22.11 17.65
#